data_AF-A0A3R6KNS2-F1
#
_entry.id   AF-A0A3R6KNS2-F1
#
_cell.length_a   1.000
_cell.length_b   1.000
_cell.length_c   1.000
_cell.angle_alpha   90.00
_cell.angle_beta   90.00
_cell.angle_gamma   90.00
#
_symmetry.space_group_name_H-M   'P 1'
#
loop_
_entity.id
_entity.type
_entity.pdbx_description
1 polymer ?
#
loop_
_entity_poly.entity_id
_entity_poly.type
_entity_poly.pdbx_seq_one_letter_code
_entity_poly.pdbx_strand_id
1 'polypeptide(L)'
;MIMGNKMTVTFNDGSRKVLKSPDTLQSIDEKREARFVMDNLKVCRGWCDGEVDEDGNFSVFRTIHGVSLPLEHLMGWCYIKGR
;
A
#
# COMPACT_ATOMS: atom_id res chain seq x y z
N MET A 1 -8.29 -4.60 -23.63
CA MET A 1 -7.88 -3.49 -22.73
C MET A 1 -8.53 -3.77 -21.39
N ILE A 2 -7.78 -4.26 -20.39
CA ILE A 2 -8.36 -4.51 -19.07
C ILE A 2 -8.38 -3.17 -18.33
N MET A 3 -9.58 -2.61 -18.11
CA MET A 3 -9.76 -1.52 -17.16
C MET A 3 -9.35 -2.04 -15.79
N GLY A 4 -8.20 -1.61 -15.27
CA GLY A 4 -7.78 -1.95 -13.91
C GLY A 4 -8.90 -1.60 -12.93
N ASN A 5 -9.36 -2.60 -12.17
CA ASN A 5 -10.44 -2.44 -11.20
C ASN A 5 -10.07 -1.34 -10.20
N LYS A 6 -10.72 -0.18 -10.29
CA LYS A 6 -10.54 0.91 -9.31
C LYS A 6 -11.22 0.51 -8.01
N MET A 7 -10.44 0.06 -7.04
CA MET A 7 -10.95 -0.27 -5.71
C MET A 7 -11.10 1.00 -4.87
N THR A 8 -12.29 1.21 -4.31
CA THR A 8 -12.56 2.31 -3.38
C THR A 8 -12.82 1.74 -2.00
N VAL A 9 -12.09 2.21 -0.99
CA VAL A 9 -12.22 1.77 0.40
C VAL A 9 -12.64 2.92 1.31
N THR A 10 -13.39 2.58 2.36
CA THR A 10 -13.74 3.48 3.46
C THR A 10 -13.01 2.98 4.70
N PHE A 11 -12.18 3.83 5.29
CA PHE A 11 -11.44 3.51 6.52
C PHE A 11 -12.27 3.83 7.76
N ASN A 12 -11.90 3.26 8.91
CA ASN A 12 -12.58 3.49 10.19
C ASN A 12 -12.57 4.95 10.65
N ASP A 13 -11.64 5.77 10.15
CA ASP A 13 -11.62 7.23 10.37
C ASP A 13 -12.66 7.99 9.52
N GLY A 14 -13.51 7.28 8.78
CA GLY A 14 -14.50 7.83 7.85
C GLY A 14 -13.91 8.29 6.51
N SER A 15 -12.59 8.24 6.33
CA SER A 15 -11.96 8.66 5.09
C SER A 15 -12.21 7.66 3.97
N ARG A 16 -12.54 8.17 2.77
CA ARG A 16 -12.73 7.36 1.56
C ARG A 16 -11.56 7.59 0.60
N LYS A 17 -10.98 6.51 0.08
CA LYS A 17 -9.84 6.56 -0.84
C LYS A 17 -10.02 5.59 -2.00
N VAL A 18 -9.56 6.00 -3.16
CA VAL A 18 -9.31 5.11 -4.29
C VAL A 18 -7.90 4.55 -4.14
N LEU A 19 -7.78 3.24 -4.14
CA LEU A 19 -6.50 2.56 -4.08
C LEU A 19 -5.83 2.56 -5.45
N LYS A 20 -4.52 2.77 -5.44
CA LYS A 20 -3.64 2.45 -6.55
C LYS A 20 -3.42 0.94 -6.57
N SER A 21 -3.27 0.41 -7.77
CA SER A 21 -3.15 -1.02 -8.00
C SER A 21 -1.77 -1.54 -7.52
N PRO A 22 -1.66 -2.80 -7.09
CA PRO A 22 -0.40 -3.38 -6.61
C PRO A 22 0.75 -3.29 -7.62
N ASP A 23 0.47 -3.46 -8.91
CA ASP A 23 1.43 -3.35 -10.02
C ASP A 23 2.06 -1.95 -10.15
N THR A 24 1.45 -0.92 -9.54
CA THR A 24 2.01 0.43 -9.52
C THR A 24 2.92 0.69 -8.32
N LEU A 25 3.18 -0.30 -7.46
CA LEU A 25 3.96 -0.11 -6.22
C LEU A 25 5.35 0.47 -6.48
N GLN A 26 6.05 0.03 -7.53
CA GLN A 26 7.35 0.57 -7.98
C GLN A 26 7.35 2.09 -8.29
N SER A 27 6.17 2.71 -8.45
CA SER A 27 6.02 4.15 -8.68
C SER A 27 5.76 4.95 -7.40
N ILE A 28 5.82 4.30 -6.23
CA ILE A 28 5.63 4.95 -4.94
C ILE A 28 6.77 5.93 -4.65
N ASP A 29 6.44 7.03 -4.00
CA ASP A 29 7.38 8.02 -3.51
C ASP A 29 7.79 7.63 -2.09
N GLU A 30 9.02 7.14 -1.95
CA GLU A 30 9.63 6.71 -0.68
C GLU A 30 9.63 7.78 0.42
N LYS A 31 9.42 9.06 0.07
CA LYS A 31 9.37 10.18 1.03
C LYS A 31 7.97 10.40 1.59
N ARG A 32 6.95 9.78 1.00
CA ARG A 32 5.55 10.00 1.35
C ARG A 32 4.95 8.80 2.08
N GLU A 33 4.31 9.10 3.20
CA GLU A 33 3.62 8.07 3.97
C GLU A 33 2.38 7.54 3.23
N ALA A 34 2.21 6.23 3.25
CA ALA A 34 1.13 5.52 2.58
C ALA A 34 0.41 4.52 3.51
N ARG A 35 -0.78 4.11 3.07
CA ARG A 35 -1.53 2.97 3.57
C ARG A 35 -1.47 1.86 2.53
N PHE A 36 -1.17 0.64 2.98
CA PHE A 36 -1.17 -0.60 2.21
C PHE A 36 -2.32 -1.46 2.73
N VAL A 37 -3.28 -1.76 1.86
CA VAL A 37 -4.49 -2.53 2.21
C VAL A 37 -4.28 -3.96 1.78
N MET A 38 -4.23 -4.87 2.74
CA MET A 38 -4.04 -6.30 2.50
C MET A 38 -5.40 -7.00 2.30
N ASP A 39 -5.39 -8.16 1.67
CA ASP A 39 -6.57 -8.97 1.35
C ASP A 39 -7.36 -9.45 2.58
N ASN A 40 -6.69 -9.60 3.72
CA ASN A 40 -7.28 -9.85 5.03
C ASN A 40 -7.87 -8.58 5.70
N LEU A 41 -8.04 -7.48 4.95
CA LEU A 41 -8.54 -6.18 5.37
C LEU A 41 -7.67 -5.47 6.43
N LYS A 42 -6.47 -5.97 6.72
CA LYS A 42 -5.50 -5.24 7.54
C LYS A 42 -4.90 -4.09 6.75
N VAL A 43 -4.62 -3.00 7.46
CA VAL A 43 -4.00 -1.80 6.89
C VAL A 43 -2.65 -1.59 7.54
N CYS A 44 -1.60 -1.69 6.74
CA CYS A 44 -0.25 -1.32 7.15
C CYS A 44 0.00 0.13 6.75
N ARG A 45 0.58 0.92 7.66
CA ARG A 45 0.89 2.34 7.45
C ARG A 45 2.39 2.55 7.59
N GLY A 46 3.00 3.25 6.64
CA GLY A 46 4.41 3.58 6.69
C GLY A 46 4.93 4.07 5.34
N TRP A 47 6.23 3.89 5.11
CA TRP A 47 6.91 4.27 3.87
C TRP A 47 7.43 3.01 3.19
N CYS A 48 7.51 3.03 1.87
CA CYS A 48 7.99 1.92 1.04
C CYS A 48 8.82 2.53 -0.09
N ASP A 49 9.90 1.86 -0.45
CA ASP A 49 10.81 2.23 -1.55
C ASP A 49 10.32 1.73 -2.92
N GLY A 50 9.30 0.87 -2.92
CA GLY A 50 8.70 0.31 -4.12
C GLY A 50 9.40 -0.96 -4.62
N GLU A 51 10.46 -1.40 -3.94
CA GLU A 51 11.19 -2.61 -4.28
C GLU A 51 10.47 -3.85 -3.76
N VAL A 52 10.59 -4.94 -4.52
CA VAL A 52 10.05 -6.26 -4.19
C VAL A 52 11.20 -7.24 -4.21
N ASP A 53 11.41 -7.94 -3.10
CA ASP A 53 12.50 -8.90 -2.95
C ASP A 53 12.27 -10.21 -3.73
N GLU A 54 13.26 -11.10 -3.71
CA GLU A 54 13.22 -12.39 -4.41
C GLU A 54 12.09 -13.30 -3.91
N ASP A 55 11.62 -13.09 -2.67
CA ASP A 55 10.51 -13.81 -2.06
C ASP A 55 9.14 -13.16 -2.38
N GLY A 56 9.11 -12.09 -3.18
CA GLY A 56 7.89 -11.40 -3.56
C GLY A 56 7.33 -10.45 -2.49
N ASN A 57 8.15 -10.05 -1.53
CA ASN A 57 7.75 -9.14 -0.45
C ASN A 57 8.24 -7.71 -0.69
N PHE A 58 7.44 -6.74 -0.25
CA PHE A 58 7.82 -5.33 -0.20
C PHE A 58 7.99 -4.87 1.24
N SER A 59 8.92 -3.94 1.45
CA SER A 59 9.22 -3.43 2.79
C SER A 59 8.41 -2.18 3.11
N VAL A 60 7.81 -2.17 4.31
CA VAL A 60 7.19 -1.00 4.93
C VAL A 60 8.02 -0.58 6.14
N PHE A 61 8.78 0.50 5.97
CA PHE A 61 9.71 1.03 6.96
C PHE A 61 9.15 2.28 7.66
N ARG A 62 9.93 2.77 8.65
CA ARG A 62 9.54 3.85 9.58
C ARG A 62 8.24 3.57 10.33
N THR A 63 7.96 2.28 10.51
CA THR A 63 7.02 1.74 11.49
C THR A 63 7.77 1.39 12.77
N ILE A 64 7.09 0.99 13.85
CA ILE A 64 7.73 0.68 15.14
C ILE A 64 8.79 -0.43 14.98
N HIS A 65 8.61 -1.39 14.07
CA HIS A 65 9.54 -2.51 13.90
C HIS A 65 10.05 -2.74 12.46
N GLY A 66 9.61 -1.97 11.46
CA GLY A 66 9.79 -2.38 10.05
C GLY A 66 9.02 -3.67 9.76
N VAL A 67 8.38 -3.77 8.60
CA VAL A 67 7.61 -4.97 8.25
C VAL A 67 7.85 -5.31 6.79
N SER A 68 8.17 -6.57 6.49
CA SER A 68 8.13 -7.10 5.14
C SER A 68 6.75 -7.72 4.88
N LEU A 69 6.11 -7.39 3.76
CA LEU A 69 4.75 -7.79 3.42
C LEU A 69 4.69 -8.44 2.03
N PRO A 70 3.91 -9.51 1.85
CA PRO A 70 3.79 -10.17 0.56
C PRO A 70 2.98 -9.33 -0.44
N LEU A 71 3.54 -9.09 -1.63
CA LEU A 71 2.87 -8.32 -2.69
C LEU A 71 1.61 -9.01 -3.20
N GLU A 72 1.59 -10.34 -3.24
CA GLU A 72 0.43 -11.13 -3.70
C GLU A 72 -0.84 -10.89 -2.88
N HIS A 73 -0.68 -10.50 -1.61
CA HIS A 73 -1.79 -10.21 -0.69
C HIS A 73 -2.13 -8.70 -0.64
N LEU A 74 -1.40 -7.86 -1.36
CA LEU A 74 -1.71 -6.43 -1.44
C LEU A 74 -2.94 -6.22 -2.35
N MET A 75 -4.04 -5.70 -1.80
CA MET A 75 -5.20 -5.28 -2.60
C MET A 75 -4.94 -3.94 -3.30
N GLY A 76 -4.15 -3.08 -2.67
CA GLY A 76 -3.75 -1.79 -3.21
C GLY A 76 -3.27 -0.82 -2.15
N TRP A 77 -2.86 0.38 -2.57
CA TRP A 77 -2.21 1.36 -1.69
C TRP A 77 -2.65 2.79 -1.98
N CYS A 78 -2.50 3.69 -1.00
CA CYS A 78 -2.78 5.11 -1.21
C CYS A 78 -1.97 5.99 -0.25
N TYR A 79 -1.61 7.19 -0.68
CA TYR A 79 -0.95 8.16 0.20
C TYR A 79 -1.89 8.68 1.29
N ILE A 80 -1.32 8.88 2.47
CA ILE A 80 -1.96 9.65 3.53
C ILE A 80 -1.83 11.13 3.15
N LYS A 81 -2.92 11.90 3.30
CA LYS A 81 -2.82 13.35 3.16
C LYS A 81 -2.03 13.86 4.37
N GLY A 82 -0.94 14.60 4.14
CA GLY A 82 -0.34 15.42 5.19
C GLY A 82 -1.43 16.30 5.80
N ARG A 83 -1.41 16.40 7.14
CA ARG A 83 -2.26 17.35 7.86
C ARG A 83 -1.89 18.78 7.49
#